data_AF-A0A2V7E6A9-F1
#
_entry.id   AF-A0A2V7E6A9-F1
#
_cell.length_a   1.000
_cell.length_b   1.000
_cell.length_c   1.000
_cell.angle_alpha   90.00
_cell.angle_beta   90.00
_cell.angle_gamma   90.00
#
_symmetry.space_group_name_H-M   'P 1'
#
loop_
_entity.id
_entity.type
_entity.pdbx_description
1 polymer ?
#
loop_
_entity_poly.entity_id
_entity_poly.type
_entity_poly.pdbx_seq_one_letter_code
_entity_poly.pdbx_strand_id
1 'polypeptide(L)'
;MADAFRAAARAYFIYGVVYLVGGLYLISQGVGVMGAPATGATSLTMLRWALIGLIPLVAIPWLLARRWSWAHGWVSRRTFAALVAILLAIRAFKVGAAAVHRGATIAAPWGGEITFQAGAAVFFVVTVAALFFVARAAVSRA
;
A
#
# COMPACT_ATOMS: atom_id res chain seq x y z
N MET A 1 -8.79 19.21 -12.64
CA MET A 1 -9.03 17.82 -13.15
C MET A 1 -7.76 16.95 -13.13
N ALA A 2 -6.61 17.45 -13.60
CA ALA A 2 -5.32 16.76 -13.44
C ALA A 2 -4.88 16.67 -11.96
N ASP A 3 -5.34 17.59 -11.12
CA ASP A 3 -4.91 17.73 -9.73
C ASP A 3 -5.40 16.58 -8.85
N ALA A 4 -6.62 16.09 -9.08
CA ALA A 4 -7.16 14.96 -8.32
C ALA A 4 -6.37 13.66 -8.58
N PHE A 5 -6.02 13.40 -9.84
CA PHE A 5 -5.21 12.24 -10.21
C PHE A 5 -3.75 12.38 -9.77
N ARG A 6 -3.20 13.59 -9.78
CA ARG A 6 -1.86 13.87 -9.25
C ARG A 6 -1.81 13.71 -7.73
N ALA A 7 -2.86 14.15 -7.02
CA ALA A 7 -3.02 13.92 -5.59
C ALA A 7 -3.17 12.42 -5.28
N ALA A 8 -3.98 11.69 -6.06
CA ALA A 8 -4.12 10.24 -5.93
C ALA A 8 -2.81 9.50 -6.17
N ALA A 9 -2.04 9.88 -7.20
CA ALA A 9 -0.72 9.32 -7.47
C ALA A 9 0.25 9.57 -6.30
N ARG A 10 0.30 10.80 -5.77
CA ARG A 10 1.15 11.12 -4.61
C ARG A 10 0.73 10.35 -3.36
N ALA A 11 -0.57 10.29 -3.06
CA ALA A 11 -1.09 9.57 -1.91
C ALA A 11 -0.81 8.06 -2.01
N TYR A 12 -0.99 7.48 -3.21
CA TYR A 12 -0.65 6.07 -3.46
C TYR A 12 0.86 5.83 -3.31
N PHE A 13 1.70 6.73 -3.82
CA PHE A 13 3.15 6.60 -3.70
C PHE A 13 3.59 6.61 -2.22
N ILE A 14 3.10 7.55 -1.42
CA ILE A 14 3.38 7.62 0.02
C ILE A 14 2.94 6.32 0.71
N TYR A 15 1.73 5.87 0.44
CA TYR A 15 1.22 4.59 0.94
C TYR A 15 2.10 3.40 0.53
N GLY A 16 2.56 3.37 -0.72
CA GLY A 16 3.43 2.33 -1.23
C GLY A 16 4.80 2.34 -0.54
N VAL A 17 5.38 3.51 -0.27
CA VAL A 17 6.65 3.63 0.48
C VAL A 17 6.48 3.09 1.89
N VAL A 18 5.43 3.51 2.60
CA VAL A 18 5.14 3.02 3.95
C VAL A 18 4.98 1.49 3.94
N TYR A 19 4.29 0.95 2.94
CA TYR A 19 4.13 -0.50 2.79
C TYR A 19 5.41 -1.25 2.48
N LEU A 20 6.23 -0.74 1.57
CA LEU A 20 7.48 -1.38 1.20
C LEU A 20 8.45 -1.39 2.38
N VAL A 21 8.61 -0.24 3.04
CA VAL A 21 9.49 -0.10 4.20
C VAL A 21 9.00 -0.95 5.37
N GLY A 22 7.70 -0.87 5.70
CA GLY A 22 7.13 -1.69 6.78
C GLY A 22 7.20 -3.19 6.49
N GLY A 23 6.98 -3.60 5.24
CA GLY A 23 7.10 -5.01 4.83
C GLY A 23 8.54 -5.53 4.94
N LEU A 24 9.52 -4.75 4.48
CA LEU A 24 10.94 -5.11 4.62
C LEU A 24 11.37 -5.14 6.08
N TYR A 25 10.88 -4.22 6.89
CA TYR A 25 11.10 -4.21 8.34
C TYR A 25 10.58 -5.50 8.98
N LEU A 26 9.33 -5.88 8.72
CA LEU A 26 8.74 -7.11 9.25
C LEU A 26 9.56 -8.34 8.86
N ILE A 27 9.96 -8.45 7.59
CA ILE A 27 10.82 -9.55 7.12
C ILE A 27 12.15 -9.57 7.88
N SER A 28 12.75 -8.41 8.17
CA SER A 28 14.00 -8.32 8.95
C SER A 28 13.86 -8.79 10.39
N GLN A 29 12.64 -8.71 10.93
CA GLN A 29 12.30 -9.18 12.27
C GLN A 29 11.81 -10.65 12.26
N GLY A 30 11.98 -11.36 11.14
CA GLY A 30 11.54 -12.75 11.01
C GLY A 30 10.03 -12.92 10.84
N VAL A 31 9.30 -11.84 10.55
CA VAL A 31 7.85 -11.85 10.32
C VAL A 31 7.57 -11.80 8.83
N GLY A 32 7.05 -12.89 8.30
CA GLY A 32 6.67 -13.05 6.89
C GLY A 32 5.27 -12.55 6.57
N VAL A 33 4.82 -12.89 5.36
CA VAL A 33 3.49 -12.52 4.85
C VAL A 33 2.41 -13.13 5.77
N MET A 34 1.42 -12.32 6.16
CA MET A 34 0.35 -12.69 7.12
C MET A 34 0.84 -13.08 8.54
N GLY A 35 2.02 -12.64 8.95
CA GLY A 35 2.52 -12.95 10.29
C GLY A 35 3.08 -14.36 10.44
N ALA A 36 3.18 -15.12 9.34
CA ALA A 36 3.86 -16.41 9.34
C ALA A 36 5.35 -16.22 9.67
N PRO A 37 6.00 -17.17 10.37
CA PRO A 37 7.45 -17.13 10.56
C PRO A 37 8.15 -17.05 9.21
N ALA A 38 8.97 -16.02 9.00
CA ALA A 38 9.85 -15.96 7.85
C ALA A 38 11.05 -16.88 8.09
N THR A 39 10.90 -18.15 7.74
CA THR A 39 12.03 -19.09 7.69
C THR A 39 13.00 -18.63 6.61
N GLY A 40 14.20 -18.21 7.00
CA GLY A 40 15.24 -17.79 6.06
C GLY A 40 15.02 -16.40 5.46
N ALA A 41 14.88 -15.38 6.32
CA ALA A 41 15.05 -13.97 5.94
C ALA A 41 16.50 -13.72 5.48
N THR A 42 16.84 -14.20 4.28
CA THR A 42 18.13 -13.94 3.63
C THR A 42 18.07 -12.60 2.90
N SER A 43 19.24 -12.00 2.66
CA SER A 43 19.36 -10.78 1.84
C SER A 43 18.72 -10.95 0.46
N LEU A 44 18.72 -12.17 -0.09
CA LEU A 44 18.07 -12.49 -1.36
C LEU A 44 16.54 -12.46 -1.26
N THR A 45 15.96 -12.99 -0.18
CA THR A 45 14.51 -12.92 0.08
C THR A 45 14.05 -11.47 0.22
N MET A 46 14.80 -10.65 0.96
CA MET A 46 14.54 -9.21 1.10
C MET A 46 14.63 -8.48 -0.25
N LEU A 47 15.70 -8.71 -1.02
CA LEU A 47 15.88 -8.09 -2.33
C LEU A 47 14.74 -8.45 -3.29
N ARG A 48 14.34 -9.72 -3.34
CA ARG A 48 13.23 -10.18 -4.19
C ARG A 48 11.92 -9.46 -3.83
N TRP A 49 11.58 -9.39 -2.54
CA TRP A 49 10.37 -8.69 -2.10
C TRP A 49 10.45 -7.18 -2.31
N ALA A 50 11.63 -6.58 -2.13
CA ALA A 50 11.87 -5.17 -2.42
C ALA A 50 11.59 -4.86 -3.90
N LEU A 51 12.14 -5.66 -4.82
CA LEU A 51 11.94 -5.50 -6.26
C LEU A 51 10.48 -5.71 -6.67
N ILE A 52 9.83 -6.76 -6.16
CA ILE A 52 8.42 -7.02 -6.43
C ILE A 52 7.55 -5.87 -5.93
N GLY A 53 7.83 -5.33 -4.74
CA GLY A 53 7.09 -4.20 -4.17
C GLY A 53 7.38 -2.86 -4.86
N LEU A 54 8.57 -2.70 -5.45
CA LEU A 54 8.95 -1.51 -6.23
C LEU A 54 8.10 -1.37 -7.49
N ILE A 55 7.71 -2.48 -8.11
CA ILE A 55 6.88 -2.48 -9.33
C ILE A 55 5.55 -1.73 -9.11
N PRO A 56 4.65 -2.13 -8.17
CA PRO A 56 3.42 -1.39 -7.92
C PRO A 56 3.69 0.00 -7.30
N LEU A 57 4.78 0.18 -6.55
CA LEU A 57 5.17 1.48 -5.99
C LEU A 57 5.40 2.52 -7.08
N VAL A 58 5.98 2.13 -8.21
CA VAL A 58 6.29 3.07 -9.31
C VAL A 58 5.22 3.03 -10.40
N ALA A 59 4.79 1.84 -10.82
CA ALA A 59 3.90 1.67 -11.96
C ALA A 59 2.51 2.29 -11.71
N ILE A 60 1.92 2.08 -10.53
CA ILE A 60 0.57 2.56 -10.23
C ILE A 60 0.49 4.09 -10.18
N PRO A 61 1.34 4.82 -9.41
CA PRO A 61 1.28 6.27 -9.41
C PRO A 61 1.67 6.86 -10.76
N TRP A 62 2.58 6.24 -11.51
CA TRP A 62 2.89 6.66 -12.87
C TRP A 62 1.68 6.53 -13.81
N LEU A 63 0.95 5.41 -13.76
CA LEU A 63 -0.28 5.19 -14.52
C LEU A 63 -1.42 6.12 -14.09
N LEU A 64 -1.49 6.50 -12.81
CA LEU A 64 -2.46 7.48 -12.31
C LEU A 64 -2.10 8.91 -12.73
N ALA A 65 -0.82 9.26 -12.83
CA ALA A 65 -0.37 10.59 -13.23
C ALA A 65 -0.50 10.81 -14.74
N ARG A 66 -0.19 9.78 -15.55
CA ARG A 66 -0.22 9.86 -17.01
C ARG A 66 -1.65 9.90 -17.54
N ARG A 67 -1.89 10.69 -18.59
CA ARG A 67 -3.17 10.64 -19.33
C ARG A 67 -3.11 9.48 -20.33
N TRP A 68 -3.97 8.49 -20.16
CA TRP A 68 -4.11 7.37 -21.09
C TRP A 68 -5.56 6.86 -21.13
N SER A 69 -5.93 6.30 -22.26
CA SER A 69 -7.18 5.58 -22.48
C SER A 69 -6.90 4.45 -23.47
N TRP A 70 -7.40 3.26 -23.17
CA TRP A 70 -7.25 2.07 -23.99
C TRP A 70 -8.60 1.60 -24.51
N ALA A 71 -8.58 0.78 -25.56
CA ALA A 71 -9.77 0.22 -26.19
C ALA A 71 -10.86 1.27 -26.49
N HIS A 72 -10.50 2.33 -27.24
CA HIS A 72 -11.43 3.41 -27.63
C HIS A 72 -12.15 4.09 -26.43
N GLY A 73 -11.57 4.03 -25.22
CA GLY A 73 -12.12 4.68 -24.02
C GLY A 73 -12.75 3.73 -22.99
N TRP A 74 -12.89 2.44 -23.28
CA TRP A 74 -13.43 1.45 -22.34
C TRP A 74 -12.58 1.31 -21.07
N VAL A 75 -11.25 1.24 -21.24
CA VAL A 75 -10.31 1.21 -20.12
C VAL A 75 -9.66 2.58 -20.02
N SER A 76 -10.24 3.42 -19.17
CA SER A 76 -9.72 4.76 -18.92
C SER A 76 -8.94 4.81 -17.63
N ARG A 77 -8.16 5.89 -17.46
CA ARG A 77 -7.53 6.23 -16.18
C ARG A 77 -8.51 6.25 -15.00
N ARG A 78 -9.80 6.57 -15.23
CA ARG A 78 -10.85 6.52 -14.19
C ARG A 78 -11.17 5.08 -13.80
N THR A 79 -11.36 4.20 -14.78
CA THR A 79 -11.59 2.77 -14.55
C THR A 79 -10.44 2.15 -13.76
N PHE A 80 -9.20 2.53 -14.11
CA PHE A 80 -8.01 2.11 -13.36
C PHE A 80 -8.01 2.66 -11.92
N ALA A 81 -8.31 3.95 -11.73
CA ALA A 81 -8.41 4.52 -10.38
C ALA A 81 -9.52 3.83 -9.54
N ALA A 82 -10.66 3.49 -10.14
CA ALA A 82 -11.72 2.75 -9.48
C ALA A 82 -11.25 1.34 -9.06
N LEU A 83 -10.55 0.63 -9.94
CA LEU A 83 -9.96 -0.68 -9.62
C LEU A 83 -8.96 -0.58 -8.47
N VAL A 84 -8.06 0.40 -8.50
CA VAL A 84 -7.09 0.65 -7.42
C VAL A 84 -7.79 1.01 -6.11
N ALA A 85 -8.86 1.82 -6.16
CA ALA A 85 -9.68 2.14 -4.99
C ALA A 85 -10.32 0.88 -4.40
N ILE A 86 -10.88 0.00 -5.22
CA ILE A 86 -11.47 -1.28 -4.75
C ILE A 86 -10.40 -2.14 -4.07
N LEU A 87 -9.21 -2.27 -4.66
CA LEU A 87 -8.11 -3.03 -4.07
C LEU A 87 -7.65 -2.42 -2.74
N LEU A 88 -7.56 -1.09 -2.66
CA LEU A 88 -7.24 -0.37 -1.41
C LEU A 88 -8.35 -0.55 -0.36
N ALA A 89 -9.62 -0.58 -0.75
CA ALA A 89 -10.74 -0.80 0.15
C ALA A 89 -10.71 -2.21 0.76
N ILE A 90 -10.50 -3.23 -0.09
CA ILE A 90 -10.30 -4.62 0.38
C ILE A 90 -9.13 -4.68 1.37
N ARG A 91 -8.04 -3.97 1.06
CA ARG A 91 -6.87 -3.94 1.93
C ARG A 91 -7.11 -3.18 3.24
N ALA A 92 -7.80 -2.05 3.20
CA ALA A 92 -8.19 -1.30 4.39
C ALA A 92 -9.05 -2.17 5.32
N PHE A 93 -9.96 -2.96 4.76
CA PHE A 93 -10.77 -3.90 5.53
C PHE A 93 -9.90 -4.99 6.20
N LYS A 94 -8.98 -5.61 5.46
CA LYS A 94 -8.07 -6.64 6.01
C LYS A 94 -7.13 -6.09 7.09
N VAL A 95 -6.56 -4.91 6.88
CA VAL A 95 -5.67 -4.26 7.84
C VAL A 95 -6.45 -3.79 9.07
N GLY A 96 -7.65 -3.23 8.86
CA GLY A 96 -8.54 -2.85 9.96
C GLY A 96 -8.94 -4.05 10.81
N ALA A 97 -9.29 -5.18 10.18
CA ALA A 97 -9.54 -6.43 10.89
C ALA A 97 -8.30 -6.89 11.68
N ALA A 98 -7.10 -6.81 11.09
CA ALA A 98 -5.85 -7.15 11.78
C ALA A 98 -5.53 -6.22 12.96
N ALA A 99 -5.91 -4.93 12.88
CA ALA A 99 -5.71 -3.96 13.96
C ALA A 99 -6.59 -4.26 15.21
N VAL A 100 -7.74 -4.90 15.01
CA VAL A 100 -8.66 -5.27 16.10
C VAL A 100 -8.20 -6.53 16.84
N HIS A 101 -7.43 -7.41 16.21
CA HIS A 101 -6.91 -8.63 16.85
C HIS A 101 -5.64 -8.32 17.66
N ARG A 102 -5.52 -8.90 18.85
CA ARG A 102 -4.27 -8.83 19.64
C ARG A 102 -3.19 -9.65 18.93
N GLY A 103 -2.15 -8.97 18.46
CA GLY A 103 -1.00 -9.55 17.78
C GLY A 103 0.29 -9.42 18.59
N ALA A 104 1.35 -10.08 18.13
CA ALA A 104 2.69 -10.05 18.75
C ALA A 104 3.27 -8.62 18.85
N THR A 105 4.14 -8.39 19.83
CA THR A 105 5.00 -7.21 19.89
C THR A 105 6.29 -7.47 19.12
N ILE A 106 6.77 -6.42 18.44
CA ILE A 106 8.03 -6.45 17.69
C ILE A 106 8.90 -5.33 18.25
N ALA A 107 10.22 -5.53 18.31
CA ALA A 107 11.15 -4.48 18.69
C ALA A 107 10.95 -3.25 17.78
N ALA A 108 11.11 -2.05 18.34
CA ALA A 108 11.07 -0.80 17.60
C ALA A 108 12.45 -0.48 16.99
N PRO A 109 12.53 0.15 15.80
CA PRO A 109 13.82 0.54 15.19
C PRO A 109 14.65 1.52 16.04
N TRP A 110 14.00 2.27 16.93
CA TRP A 110 14.59 3.33 17.76
C TRP A 110 14.69 2.95 19.25
N GLY A 111 14.50 1.67 19.59
CA GLY A 111 14.43 1.19 20.97
C GLY A 111 13.00 1.16 21.54
N GLY A 112 12.68 0.09 22.28
CA GLY A 112 11.34 -0.20 22.81
C GLY A 112 10.59 -1.28 22.03
N GLU A 113 9.31 -1.50 22.36
CA GLU A 113 8.43 -2.45 21.67
C GLU A 113 7.29 -1.71 20.96
N ILE A 114 7.02 -2.09 19.71
CA ILE A 114 5.84 -1.66 18.96
C ILE A 114 4.90 -2.86 18.88
N THR A 115 3.66 -2.67 19.35
CA THR A 115 2.62 -3.66 19.16
C THR A 115 2.27 -3.76 17.67
N PHE A 116 2.00 -4.97 17.18
CA PHE A 116 1.51 -5.16 15.82
C PHE A 116 0.26 -4.31 15.53
N GLN A 117 -0.56 -4.05 16.56
CA GLN A 117 -1.75 -3.21 16.50
C GLN A 117 -1.42 -1.74 16.23
N ALA A 118 -0.40 -1.18 16.89
CA ALA A 118 0.03 0.19 16.64
C ALA A 118 0.54 0.35 15.20
N GLY A 119 1.33 -0.61 14.71
CA GLY A 119 1.75 -0.65 13.31
C GLY A 119 0.57 -0.78 12.34
N ALA A 120 -0.36 -1.68 12.62
CA ALA A 120 -1.57 -1.89 11.83
C ALA A 120 -2.47 -0.63 11.79
N ALA A 121 -2.57 0.12 12.90
CA ALA A 121 -3.33 1.37 12.97
C ALA A 121 -2.72 2.46 12.09
N VAL A 122 -1.40 2.65 12.13
CA VAL A 122 -0.70 3.59 11.22
C VAL A 122 -0.92 3.17 9.77
N PHE A 123 -0.77 1.87 9.47
CA PHE A 123 -1.03 1.33 8.14
C PHE A 123 -2.47 1.56 7.70
N PHE A 124 -3.43 1.39 8.59
CA PHE A 124 -4.85 1.63 8.32
C PHE A 124 -5.11 3.09 7.95
N VAL A 125 -4.62 4.04 8.76
CA VAL A 125 -4.77 5.48 8.50
C VAL A 125 -4.19 5.86 7.14
N VAL A 126 -2.97 5.41 6.83
CA VAL A 126 -2.31 5.67 5.55
C VAL A 126 -3.09 5.05 4.39
N THR A 127 -3.63 3.84 4.56
CA THR A 127 -4.43 3.15 3.53
C THR A 127 -5.74 3.87 3.28
N VAL A 128 -6.44 4.31 4.32
CA VAL A 128 -7.72 5.07 4.21
C VAL A 128 -7.48 6.42 3.56
N ALA A 129 -6.41 7.13 3.91
CA ALA A 129 -6.04 8.38 3.27
C ALA A 129 -5.78 8.18 1.76
N ALA A 130 -4.98 7.18 1.39
CA ALA A 130 -4.75 6.84 -0.02
C ALA A 130 -6.05 6.46 -0.75
N LEU A 131 -6.89 5.64 -0.13
CA LEU A 131 -8.20 5.25 -0.66
C LEU A 131 -9.07 6.47 -0.95
N PHE A 132 -9.15 7.43 -0.02
CA PHE A 132 -9.95 8.64 -0.20
C PHE A 132 -9.51 9.43 -1.45
N PHE A 133 -8.21 9.67 -1.62
CA PHE A 133 -7.71 10.40 -2.78
C PHE A 133 -7.92 9.64 -4.10
N VAL A 134 -7.70 8.33 -4.10
CA VAL A 134 -7.88 7.49 -5.30
C VAL A 134 -9.36 7.38 -5.68
N ALA A 135 -10.26 7.17 -4.70
CA ALA A 135 -11.71 7.15 -4.92
C ALA A 135 -12.23 8.50 -5.44
N ARG A 136 -11.75 9.62 -4.87
CA ARG A 136 -12.07 10.95 -5.38
C ARG A 136 -11.62 11.12 -6.83
N ALA A 137 -10.44 10.64 -7.20
CA ALA A 137 -9.97 10.68 -8.58
C ALA A 137 -10.84 9.83 -9.51
N ALA A 138 -11.32 8.67 -9.07
CA ALA A 138 -12.21 7.80 -9.83
C ALA A 138 -13.57 8.45 -10.15
N VAL A 139 -14.14 9.19 -9.18
CA VAL A 139 -15.45 9.85 -9.33
C VAL A 139 -15.34 11.23 -10.02
N SER A 140 -14.13 11.81 -10.09
CA SER A 140 -13.95 13.11 -10.72
C SER A 140 -14.31 13.07 -12.22
N ARG A 141 -15.25 13.93 -12.63
CA ARG A 141 -15.55 14.18 -14.03
C ARG A 141 -14.32 14.89 -14.64
N ALA A 142 -13.64 14.19 -15.55
CA ALA A 142 -12.78 14.74 -16.61
C ALA A 142 -13.62 15.47 -17.66
#